data_AF-A0A1W9TQ42-F1
#
_entry.id   AF-A0A1W9TQ42-F1
#
_cell.length_a   1.000
_cell.length_b   1.000
_cell.length_c   1.000
_cell.angle_alpha   90.00
_cell.angle_beta   90.00
_cell.angle_gamma   90.00
#
_symmetry.space_group_name_H-M   'P 1'
#
loop_
_entity.id
_entity.type
_entity.pdbx_description
1 polymer ?
#
loop_
_entity_poly.entity_id
_entity_poly.type
_entity_poly.pdbx_seq_one_letter_code
_entity_poly.pdbx_strand_id
1 'polypeptide(L)'
;MTNPGIEIGVIADTHGLLRPEAVRYLKGCHYILHAGDVGKEAVLEELKAIAPTFSVRGNNEYISWNSILPASHVANAFNNNQQQTEPHQ
;
A
#
# COMPACT_ATOMS: atom_id res chain seq x y z
N MET A 1 26.66 6.64 -6.70
CA MET A 1 25.35 6.21 -7.20
C MET A 1 24.49 6.02 -5.97
N THR A 2 23.54 6.92 -5.71
CA THR A 2 22.67 6.84 -4.53
C THR A 2 21.83 5.58 -4.64
N ASN A 3 21.90 4.69 -3.65
CA ASN A 3 20.95 3.60 -3.55
C ASN A 3 19.57 4.24 -3.40
N PRO A 4 18.66 4.18 -4.39
CA PRO A 4 17.35 4.80 -4.22
C PRO A 4 16.68 4.04 -3.07
N GLY A 5 16.44 4.73 -1.96
CA GLY A 5 15.75 4.16 -0.82
C GLY A 5 14.35 3.69 -1.23
N ILE A 6 13.76 2.82 -0.42
CA ILE A 6 12.39 2.37 -0.67
C ILE A 6 11.42 3.49 -0.28
N GLU A 7 10.77 4.07 -1.28
CA GLU A 7 9.64 4.98 -1.06
C GLU A 7 8.33 4.21 -0.83
N ILE A 8 7.65 4.56 0.26
CA ILE A 8 6.36 4.00 0.67
C ILE A 8 5.34 5.13 0.69
N GLY A 9 4.29 5.00 -0.11
CA GLY A 9 3.15 5.90 -0.11
C GLY A 9 2.21 5.57 1.04
N VAL A 10 1.74 6.57 1.78
CA VAL A 10 0.75 6.39 2.85
C VAL A 10 -0.43 7.32 2.61
N ILE A 11 -1.63 6.76 2.65
CA ILE A 11 -2.90 7.48 2.47
C ILE A 11 -3.95 6.93 3.44
N ALA A 12 -4.98 7.70 3.72
CA ALA A 12 -6.13 7.32 4.54
C ALA A 12 -7.35 8.14 4.10
N ASP A 13 -8.53 7.85 4.66
CA ASP A 13 -9.70 8.73 4.58
C ASP A 13 -10.06 9.15 3.15
N THR A 14 -10.01 8.20 2.21
CA THR A 14 -10.42 8.49 0.83
C THR A 14 -11.93 8.56 0.70
N HIS A 15 -12.70 7.91 1.59
CA HIS A 15 -14.17 7.93 1.63
C HIS A 15 -14.81 7.72 0.23
N GLY A 16 -14.18 6.85 -0.58
CA GLY A 16 -14.63 6.49 -1.91
C GLY A 16 -14.22 7.46 -3.03
N LEU A 17 -13.31 8.40 -2.77
CA LEU A 17 -12.76 9.35 -3.74
C LEU A 17 -11.23 9.40 -3.64
N LEU A 18 -10.56 8.88 -4.66
CA LEU A 18 -9.13 9.07 -4.83
C LEU A 18 -8.86 10.34 -5.64
N ARG A 19 -8.22 11.32 -5.01
CA ARG A 19 -7.94 12.62 -5.66
C ARG A 19 -6.76 12.50 -6.63
N PRO A 20 -6.79 13.16 -7.82
CA PRO A 20 -5.70 13.13 -8.77
C PRO A 20 -4.35 13.59 -8.20
N GLU A 21 -4.35 14.51 -7.25
CA GLU A 21 -3.15 14.97 -6.56
C GLU A 21 -2.51 13.84 -5.76
N ALA A 22 -3.31 13.04 -5.04
CA ALA A 22 -2.82 11.87 -4.32
C ALA A 22 -2.20 10.86 -5.28
N VAL A 23 -2.87 10.58 -6.41
CA VAL A 23 -2.32 9.71 -7.47
C VAL A 23 -0.96 10.21 -7.95
N ARG A 24 -0.79 11.52 -8.14
CA ARG A 24 0.49 12.10 -8.59
C ARG A 24 1.61 11.89 -7.58
N TYR A 25 1.34 11.99 -6.28
CA TYR A 25 2.35 11.79 -5.23
C TYR A 25 2.64 10.31 -4.96
N LEU A 26 1.67 9.42 -5.20
CA LEU A 26 1.83 7.97 -4.99
C LEU A 26 2.54 7.28 -6.17
N LYS A 27 2.60 7.92 -7.33
CA LYS A 27 3.34 7.41 -8.49
C LYS A 27 4.84 7.31 -8.18
N GLY A 28 5.40 6.13 -8.42
CA GLY A 28 6.82 5.85 -8.18
C GLY A 28 7.10 5.23 -6.80
N CYS A 29 6.12 5.22 -5.89
CA CYS A 29 6.23 4.45 -4.65
C CYS A 29 6.33 2.95 -4.94
N HIS A 30 7.13 2.25 -4.14
CA HIS A 30 7.28 0.80 -4.24
C HIS A 30 6.09 0.06 -3.62
N TYR A 31 5.50 0.66 -2.59
CA TYR A 31 4.34 0.15 -1.86
C TYR A 31 3.42 1.30 -1.47
N ILE A 32 2.13 1.00 -1.34
CA ILE A 32 1.13 1.92 -0.81
C ILE A 32 0.46 1.30 0.42
N LEU A 33 0.30 2.08 1.49
CA LEU A 33 -0.44 1.72 2.68
C LEU A 33 -1.69 2.61 2.79
N HIS A 34 -2.88 2.01 2.79
CA HIS A 34 -4.13 2.70 3.12
C HIS A 34 -4.51 2.44 4.58
N ALA A 35 -4.50 3.46 5.42
CA ALA A 35 -4.69 3.34 6.86
C ALA A 35 -6.17 3.26 7.31
N GLY A 36 -7.07 2.78 6.45
CA GLY A 36 -8.52 2.75 6.70
C GLY A 36 -9.30 3.95 6.16
N ASP A 37 -10.62 3.88 6.32
CA ASP A 37 -11.65 4.80 5.81
C ASP A 37 -11.61 4.96 4.28
N VAL A 38 -11.53 3.82 3.61
CA VAL A 38 -11.45 3.71 2.14
C VAL A 38 -12.77 4.09 1.46
N GLY A 39 -13.90 3.71 2.06
CA GLY A 39 -15.26 3.94 1.53
C GLY A 39 -15.68 3.04 0.37
N LYS A 40 -14.86 2.85 -0.68
CA LYS A 40 -15.19 2.02 -1.86
C LYS A 40 -14.04 1.14 -2.32
N GLU A 41 -14.34 -0.11 -2.67
CA GLU A 41 -13.37 -1.07 -3.21
C GLU A 41 -12.64 -0.52 -4.46
N ALA A 42 -13.33 0.25 -5.31
CA ALA A 42 -12.73 0.88 -6.48
C ALA A 42 -11.49 1.73 -6.16
N VAL A 43 -11.43 2.37 -4.99
CA VAL A 43 -10.23 3.12 -4.57
C VAL A 43 -9.03 2.19 -4.39
N LEU A 44 -9.23 1.00 -3.84
CA LEU A 44 -8.14 0.02 -3.69
C LEU A 44 -7.69 -0.50 -5.05
N GLU A 45 -8.61 -0.71 -5.99
CA GLU A 45 -8.27 -1.11 -7.36
C GLU A 45 -7.46 -0.02 -8.07
N GLU A 46 -7.83 1.24 -7.91
CA GLU A 46 -7.06 2.39 -8.44
C GLU A 46 -5.67 2.48 -7.81
N LEU A 47 -5.54 2.28 -6.49
CA LEU A 47 -4.24 2.29 -5.80
C LEU A 47 -3.36 1.11 -6.20
N LYS A 48 -3.93 -0.10 -6.31
CA LYS A 48 -3.24 -1.31 -6.79
C LYS A 48 -2.71 -1.16 -8.22
N ALA A 49 -3.39 -0.35 -9.05
CA ALA A 49 -2.90 -0.02 -10.39
C ALA A 49 -1.67 0.90 -10.37
N ILE A 50 -1.41 1.62 -9.26
CA ILE A 50 -0.22 2.46 -9.08
C ILE A 50 0.95 1.64 -8.53
N ALA A 51 0.73 0.91 -7.43
CA ALA A 51 1.73 0.09 -6.76
C ALA A 51 1.06 -0.97 -5.85
N PRO A 52 1.79 -2.04 -5.44
CA PRO A 52 1.29 -2.99 -4.45
C PRO A 52 0.74 -2.28 -3.21
N THR A 53 -0.55 -2.49 -2.95
CA THR A 53 -1.30 -1.76 -1.94
C THR A 53 -1.73 -2.69 -0.81
N PHE A 54 -1.47 -2.27 0.43
CA PHE A 54 -1.96 -2.90 1.64
C PHE A 54 -2.96 -1.98 2.31
N SER A 55 -4.01 -2.54 2.91
CA SER A 55 -5.06 -1.74 3.53
C SER A 55 -5.55 -2.41 4.79
N VAL A 56 -5.91 -1.58 5.76
CA VAL A 56 -6.59 -1.99 6.99
C VAL A 56 -7.98 -1.41 7.01
N ARG A 57 -8.84 -2.02 7.79
CA ARG A 57 -10.22 -1.59 8.02
C ARG A 57 -10.24 -0.34 8.90
N GLY A 58 -10.88 0.73 8.43
CA GLY A 58 -11.26 1.88 9.25
C GLY A 58 -12.59 1.68 9.97
N ASN A 59 -13.22 2.78 10.37
CA ASN A 59 -14.51 2.75 11.05
C ASN A 59 -15.70 2.97 10.09
N ASN A 60 -15.45 3.53 8.90
CA ASN A 60 -16.48 3.96 7.96
C ASN A 60 -16.64 3.00 6.76
N GLU A 61 -16.02 1.83 6.79
CA GLU A 61 -16.22 0.80 5.78
C GLU A 61 -17.60 0.14 5.89
N TYR A 62 -18.27 0.02 4.75
CA TYR A 62 -19.57 -0.64 4.64
C TYR A 62 -19.47 -2.13 4.96
N ILE A 63 -20.46 -2.62 5.72
CA ILE A 63 -20.58 -4.02 6.20
C ILE A 63 -20.36 -5.06 5.10
N SER A 64 -20.78 -4.77 3.86
CA SER A 64 -20.70 -5.70 2.73
C SER A 64 -19.29 -6.18 2.38
N TRP A 65 -18.26 -5.38 2.70
CA TRP A 65 -16.86 -5.74 2.41
C TRP A 65 -15.92 -5.48 3.60
N ASN A 66 -16.48 -5.03 4.73
CA ASN A 66 -15.77 -4.79 5.98
C ASN A 66 -15.08 -6.05 6.53
N SER A 67 -15.58 -7.24 6.19
CA SER A 67 -15.01 -8.54 6.55
C SER A 67 -13.80 -8.94 5.70
N ILE A 68 -13.52 -8.22 4.61
CA ILE A 68 -12.41 -8.51 3.69
C ILE A 68 -11.13 -7.82 4.16
N LEU A 69 -11.23 -6.63 4.78
CA LEU A 69 -10.08 -5.91 5.30
C LEU A 69 -9.71 -6.36 6.71
N PRO A 70 -8.42 -6.60 6.99
CA PRO A 70 -7.97 -6.92 8.34
C PRO A 70 -8.01 -5.68 9.25
N ALA A 71 -8.17 -5.88 10.56
CA ALA A 71 -8.09 -4.80 11.55
C ALA A 71 -6.68 -4.20 11.68
N SER A 72 -5.65 -4.97 11.30
CA SER A 72 -4.26 -4.52 11.27
C SER A 72 -3.47 -5.30 10.22
N HIS A 73 -2.38 -4.72 9.72
CA HIS A 73 -1.50 -5.36 8.74
C HIS A 73 -0.05 -4.95 8.98
N VAL A 74 0.89 -5.87 8.76
CA VAL A 74 2.34 -5.61 8.83
C VAL A 74 2.93 -5.98 7.47
N ALA A 75 3.58 -5.02 6.82
CA ALA A 75 4.23 -5.21 5.53
C ALA A 75 5.76 -5.08 5.68
N ASN A 76 6.50 -6.01 5.08
CA ASN A 76 7.96 -5.95 5.03
C ASN A 76 8.39 -5.26 3.73
N ALA A 77 9.02 -4.09 3.84
CA ALA A 77 9.53 -3.36 2.69
C ALA A 77 10.86 -3.93 2.15
N PHE A 78 11.59 -4.68 2.98
CA PHE A 78 12.90 -5.26 2.63
C PHE A 78 12.86 -6.78 2.78
N ASN A 79 13.35 -7.50 1.78
CA ASN A 79 13.71 -8.91 1.95
C ASN A 79 15.13 -8.98 2.52
N ASN A 80 15.28 -9.48 3.75
CA ASN A 80 16.60 -9.77 4.35
C ASN A 80 17.32 -10.97 3.69
N ASN A 81 16.79 -11.51 2.58
CA ASN A 81 17.40 -12.62 1.85
C ASN A 81 18.28 -12.11 0.69
N GLN A 82 19.24 -11.23 1.00
CA GLN A 82 20.48 -11.23 0.23
C GLN A 82 21.16 -12.56 0.56
N GLN A 83 20.91 -13.57 -0.27
CA GLN A 83 21.75 -14.74 -0.33
C GLN A 83 23.19 -14.27 -0.57
N GLN A 84 23.99 -14.20 0.49
CA GLN A 84 25.42 -14.51 0.38
C GLN A 84 25.52 -16.00 0.08
N THR A 85 25.19 -16.38 -1.16
CA THR A 85 25.89 -17.50 -1.79
C THR A 85 27.04 -16.85 -2.52
N GLU A 86 28.15 -16.63 -1.80
CA GLU A 86 29.46 -16.55 -2.45
C GLU A 86 29.65 -17.87 -3.21
N PRO A 87 29.81 -17.86 -4.54
CA PRO A 87 30.45 -18.97 -5.19
C PRO A 87 31.97 -18.80 -5.05
N HIS A 88 32.66 -19.94 -4.94
CA HIS A 88 34.10 -20.16 -5.14
C HIS A 88 34.96 -20.31 -3.88
N GLN A 89 35.24 -21.60 -3.62
CA GLN A 89 36.55 -22.22 -3.30
C GLN A 89 37.45 -21.56 -2.27
#